data_AF-A0A559LCM4-F1
#
_entry.id   AF-A0A559LCM4-F1
#
_cell.length_a   1.000
_cell.length_b   1.000
_cell.length_c   1.000
_cell.angle_alpha   90.00
_cell.angle_beta   90.00
_cell.angle_gamma   90.00
#
_symmetry.space_group_name_H-M   'P 1'
#
loop_
_entity.id
_entity.type
_entity.pdbx_description
1 polymer ?
#
loop_
_entity_poly.entity_id
_entity_poly.type
_entity_poly.pdbx_seq_one_letter_code
_entity_poly.pdbx_strand_id
1 'polypeptide(L)'
;MRYCIDNGLHRQATNLPPTLDERQKQIFWTAYMLERSVARTMGRPHSISDRDIDVPLPANIDDEPDTDEAIIVAIAQSNQHPSQITALTPAIHIFRLQQIDSKISHTVCRVDKDVSAIKPHKVARLRQALEEWKAGIPQTDPENKPHPYLTTDYI
;
A
#
# COMPACT_ATOMS: atom_id res chain seq x y z
N MET A 1 14.69 1.53 -1.60
CA MET A 1 14.42 0.22 -2.23
C MET A 1 15.61 -0.74 -2.15
N ARG A 2 16.77 -0.47 -2.78
CA ARG A 2 17.92 -1.40 -2.79
C ARG A 2 18.30 -1.95 -1.41
N TYR A 3 18.45 -1.08 -0.41
CA TYR A 3 18.69 -1.50 0.98
C TYR A 3 17.62 -2.46 1.54
N CYS A 4 16.34 -2.26 1.22
CA CYS A 4 15.26 -3.16 1.65
C CYS A 4 15.39 -4.54 0.99
N ILE A 5 15.82 -4.59 -0.28
CA ILE A 5 16.05 -5.85 -0.99
C ILE A 5 17.25 -6.58 -0.39
N ASP A 6 18.37 -5.87 -0.21
CA ASP A 6 19.62 -6.42 0.31
C ASP A 6 19.45 -7.01 1.73
N ASN A 7 18.54 -6.46 2.53
CA ASN A 7 18.19 -6.96 3.87
C ASN A 7 16.99 -7.93 3.88
N GLY A 8 16.41 -8.26 2.73
CA GLY A 8 15.33 -9.26 2.64
C GLY A 8 13.93 -8.77 3.03
N LEU A 9 13.70 -7.47 3.21
CA LEU A 9 12.40 -6.92 3.67
C LEU A 9 11.25 -7.11 2.67
N HIS A 10 11.55 -7.48 1.42
CA HIS A 10 10.55 -7.86 0.41
C HIS A 10 9.99 -9.27 0.66
N ARG A 11 10.60 -10.02 1.58
CA ARG A 11 10.25 -11.39 1.91
C ARG A 11 9.53 -11.47 3.24
N GLN A 12 8.56 -12.38 3.34
CA GLN A 12 7.84 -12.69 4.55
C GLN A 12 8.81 -13.26 5.59
N ALA A 13 8.89 -12.58 6.72
CA ALA A 13 9.68 -13.06 7.85
C ALA A 13 8.98 -14.25 8.52
N THR A 14 9.78 -15.21 8.98
CA THR A 14 9.28 -16.43 9.66
C THR A 14 9.62 -16.46 11.16
N ASN A 15 10.58 -15.66 11.61
CA ASN A 15 11.12 -15.70 12.98
C ASN A 15 11.39 -14.30 13.54
N LEU A 16 10.49 -13.35 13.30
CA LEU A 16 10.57 -12.01 13.89
C LEU A 16 9.52 -11.83 15.00
N PRO A 17 9.86 -11.09 16.07
CA PRO A 17 8.87 -10.57 17.00
C PRO A 17 7.77 -9.79 16.26
N PRO A 18 6.48 -9.94 16.63
CA PRO A 18 5.36 -9.26 15.97
C PRO A 18 5.56 -7.75 15.78
N THR A 19 6.08 -7.05 16.80
CA THR A 19 6.39 -5.62 16.72
C THR A 19 7.39 -5.29 15.63
N LEU A 20 8.47 -6.07 15.52
CA LEU A 20 9.51 -5.88 14.52
C LEU A 20 9.03 -6.27 13.11
N ASP A 21 8.22 -7.33 13.01
CA ASP A 21 7.63 -7.77 11.74
C ASP A 21 6.73 -6.68 11.14
N GLU A 22 5.81 -6.11 11.93
CA GLU A 22 4.95 -5.01 11.46
C GLU A 22 5.74 -3.76 11.07
N ARG A 23 6.75 -3.38 11.87
CA ARG A 23 7.65 -2.26 11.52
C ARG A 23 8.40 -2.52 10.20
N GLN A 24 8.90 -3.73 9.96
CA GLN A 24 9.57 -4.07 8.70
C GLN A 24 8.62 -4.01 7.50
N LYS A 25 7.37 -4.49 7.65
CA LYS A 25 6.33 -4.36 6.61
C LYS A 25 6.09 -2.88 6.30
N GLN A 26 5.88 -2.05 7.30
CA GLN A 26 5.65 -0.60 7.11
C GLN A 26 6.84 0.07 6.39
N ILE A 27 8.07 -0.23 6.78
CA ILE A 27 9.29 0.28 6.13
C ILE A 27 9.34 -0.15 4.67
N PHE A 28 9.13 -1.44 4.40
CA PHE A 28 9.16 -1.97 3.05
C PHE A 28 8.12 -1.31 2.15
N TRP A 29 6.85 -1.29 2.58
CA TRP A 29 5.75 -0.77 1.77
C TRP A 29 5.83 0.74 1.56
N THR A 30 6.35 1.48 2.55
CA THR A 30 6.66 2.91 2.39
C THR A 30 7.75 3.12 1.35
N ALA A 31 8.85 2.37 1.43
CA ALA A 31 9.93 2.45 0.45
C ALA A 31 9.46 2.04 -0.96
N TYR A 32 8.60 1.02 -1.06
CA TYR A 32 7.97 0.57 -2.29
C TYR A 32 7.14 1.69 -2.92
N MET A 33 6.25 2.32 -2.16
CA MET A 33 5.39 3.41 -2.64
C MET A 33 6.22 4.61 -3.14
N LEU A 34 7.22 5.03 -2.37
CA LEU A 34 8.10 6.14 -2.74
C LEU A 34 8.88 5.83 -4.02
N GLU A 35 9.43 4.63 -4.12
CA GLU A 35 10.17 4.18 -5.30
C GLU A 35 9.29 4.15 -6.55
N ARG A 36 8.07 3.60 -6.46
CA ARG A 36 7.09 3.57 -7.55
C ARG A 36 6.71 4.99 -8.02
N SER A 37 6.44 5.90 -7.08
CA SER A 37 6.11 7.29 -7.38
C SER A 37 7.23 8.00 -8.15
N VAL A 38 8.48 7.85 -7.66
CA VAL A 38 9.66 8.45 -8.28
C VAL A 38 9.96 7.81 -9.64
N ALA A 39 9.89 6.48 -9.75
CA ALA A 39 10.12 5.76 -11.00
C ALA A 39 9.11 6.16 -12.07
N ARG A 40 7.82 6.22 -11.72
CA ARG A 40 6.75 6.70 -12.63
C ARG A 40 7.02 8.11 -13.11
N THR A 41 7.34 9.02 -12.20
CA THR A 41 7.61 10.45 -12.53
C THR A 41 8.80 10.60 -13.47
N MET A 42 9.82 9.75 -13.31
CA MET A 42 11.03 9.77 -14.16
C MET A 42 10.94 8.86 -15.39
N GLY A 43 9.83 8.17 -15.62
CA GLY A 43 9.68 7.19 -16.71
C GLY A 43 10.65 6.01 -16.62
N ARG A 44 11.09 5.65 -15.41
CA ARG A 44 12.04 4.55 -15.18
C ARG A 44 11.31 3.25 -14.84
N PRO A 45 11.90 2.09 -15.20
CA PRO A 45 11.42 0.82 -14.69
C PRO A 45 11.61 0.72 -13.18
N HIS A 46 10.73 -0.05 -12.58
CA HIS A 46 10.77 -0.46 -11.18
C HIS A 46 11.99 -1.36 -10.87
N SER A 47 12.61 -1.17 -9.71
CA SER A 47 13.81 -1.92 -9.28
C SER A 47 13.54 -3.35 -8.79
N ILE A 48 12.30 -3.64 -8.39
CA ILE A 48 11.82 -4.99 -8.04
C ILE A 48 10.46 -5.21 -8.70
N SER A 49 10.21 -6.43 -9.20
CA SER A 49 8.89 -6.80 -9.74
C SER A 49 7.96 -7.23 -8.62
N ASP A 50 6.67 -6.90 -8.72
CA ASP A 50 5.67 -7.28 -7.70
C ASP A 50 5.58 -8.81 -7.49
N ARG A 51 6.00 -9.62 -8.46
CA ARG A 51 6.04 -11.09 -8.34
C ARG A 51 7.14 -11.60 -7.40
N ASP A 52 8.15 -10.77 -7.13
CA ASP A 52 9.29 -11.10 -6.28
C ASP A 52 9.05 -10.62 -4.84
N ILE A 53 7.86 -10.10 -4.52
CA ILE A 53 7.46 -9.60 -3.21
C ILE A 53 6.47 -10.61 -2.60
N ASP A 54 6.84 -11.20 -1.47
CA ASP A 54 5.94 -12.11 -0.72
C ASP A 54 5.62 -11.60 0.70
N VAL A 55 6.22 -10.48 1.14
CA VAL A 55 5.84 -9.80 2.39
C VAL A 55 4.41 -9.25 2.30
N PRO A 56 3.54 -9.50 3.29
CA PRO A 56 2.17 -8.99 3.29
C PRO A 56 2.12 -7.49 3.56
N LEU A 57 0.99 -6.84 3.23
CA LEU A 57 0.70 -5.47 3.67
C LEU A 57 0.73 -5.40 5.21
N PRO A 58 1.12 -4.24 5.79
CA PRO A 58 1.05 -4.05 7.24
C PRO A 58 -0.39 -4.17 7.72
N ALA A 59 -0.57 -4.62 8.96
CA ALA A 59 -1.87 -4.68 9.58
C ALA A 59 -2.47 -3.27 9.74
N ASN A 60 -3.79 -3.18 9.63
CA ASN A 60 -4.51 -1.92 9.83
C ASN A 60 -4.79 -1.72 11.33
N ILE A 61 -3.76 -1.34 12.07
CA ILE A 61 -3.78 -1.12 13.53
C ILE A 61 -3.33 0.31 13.83
N ASP A 62 -3.81 0.89 14.94
CA ASP A 62 -3.35 2.22 15.39
C ASP A 62 -1.92 2.16 15.97
N ASP A 63 -1.26 3.32 16.09
CA ASP A 63 0.16 3.48 16.48
C ASP A 63 0.47 3.19 17.97
N GLU A 64 -0.39 2.46 18.68
CA GLU A 64 -0.33 2.30 20.15
C GLU A 64 0.29 1.01 20.73
N PRO A 65 0.41 -0.14 20.03
CA PRO A 65 0.95 -1.34 20.67
C PRO A 65 2.49 -1.42 20.54
N ASP A 66 3.20 -1.11 21.62
CA ASP A 66 4.66 -1.26 21.71
C ASP A 66 5.14 -2.64 22.21
N THR A 67 4.22 -3.53 22.58
CA THR A 67 4.54 -4.91 23.00
C THR A 67 4.03 -5.94 21.99
N ASP A 68 4.71 -7.08 21.93
CA ASP A 68 4.35 -8.17 21.00
C ASP A 68 2.94 -8.71 21.29
N GLU A 69 2.55 -8.82 22.56
CA GLU A 69 1.21 -9.27 22.94
C GLU A 69 0.12 -8.31 22.48
N ALA A 70 0.37 -7.00 22.62
CA ALA A 70 -0.58 -5.97 22.23
C ALA A 70 -0.73 -5.90 20.70
N ILE A 71 0.38 -6.04 19.95
CA ILE A 71 0.35 -6.17 18.48
C ILE A 71 -0.51 -7.37 18.07
N ILE A 72 -0.29 -8.54 18.67
CA ILE A 72 -1.05 -9.77 18.31
C ILE A 72 -2.55 -9.55 18.50
N VAL A 73 -2.95 -8.95 19.62
CA VAL A 73 -4.36 -8.64 19.91
C VAL A 73 -4.91 -7.63 18.90
N ALA A 74 -4.18 -6.56 18.60
CA ALA A 74 -4.60 -5.53 17.65
C ALA A 74 -4.77 -6.11 16.23
N ILE A 75 -3.85 -6.98 15.78
CA ILE A 75 -3.96 -7.68 14.49
C ILE A 75 -5.22 -8.55 14.46
N ALA A 76 -5.48 -9.30 15.53
CA ALA A 76 -6.67 -10.15 15.61
C ALA A 76 -7.96 -9.31 15.55
N GLN A 77 -8.01 -8.18 16.23
CA GLN A 77 -9.14 -7.24 16.21
C GLN A 77 -9.34 -6.60 14.84
N SER A 78 -8.26 -6.18 14.19
CA SER A 78 -8.26 -5.60 12.84
C SER A 78 -8.85 -6.59 11.80
N ASN A 79 -8.49 -7.87 11.92
CA ASN A 79 -9.05 -8.93 11.07
C ASN A 79 -10.55 -9.17 11.29
N GLN A 80 -11.06 -8.94 12.50
CA GLN A 80 -12.49 -9.03 12.81
C GLN A 80 -13.27 -7.80 12.33
N HIS A 81 -12.60 -6.65 12.23
CA HIS A 81 -13.21 -5.36 11.86
C HIS A 81 -12.48 -4.72 10.66
N PRO A 82 -12.54 -5.33 9.46
CA PRO A 82 -11.77 -4.88 8.30
C PRO A 82 -12.16 -3.48 7.79
N SER A 83 -13.30 -2.94 8.23
CA SER A 83 -13.77 -1.58 7.93
C SER A 83 -13.31 -0.53 8.95
N GLN A 84 -12.55 -0.91 9.98
CA GLN A 84 -11.99 0.04 10.94
C GLN A 84 -11.05 1.02 10.22
N ILE A 85 -11.19 2.31 10.52
CA ILE A 85 -10.32 3.37 10.02
C ILE A 85 -9.28 3.66 11.11
N THR A 86 -8.00 3.60 10.73
CA THR A 86 -6.84 3.92 11.58
C THR A 86 -5.96 4.94 10.85
N ALA A 87 -4.91 5.43 11.51
CA ALA A 87 -3.89 6.26 10.88
C ALA A 87 -3.18 5.56 9.69
N LEU A 88 -3.08 4.23 9.69
CA LEU A 88 -2.46 3.44 8.61
C LEU A 88 -3.39 3.17 7.42
N THR A 89 -4.70 3.34 7.58
CA THR A 89 -5.68 3.03 6.53
C THR A 89 -5.36 3.72 5.20
N PRO A 90 -5.08 5.04 5.12
CA PRO A 90 -4.73 5.70 3.86
C PRO A 90 -3.48 5.10 3.21
N ALA A 91 -2.44 4.81 4.00
CA ALA A 91 -1.20 4.23 3.50
C ALA A 91 -1.43 2.84 2.87
N ILE A 92 -2.21 1.97 3.54
CA ILE A 92 -2.58 0.65 3.01
C ILE A 92 -3.32 0.77 1.67
N HIS A 93 -4.26 1.72 1.55
CA HIS A 93 -4.97 1.96 0.29
C HIS A 93 -4.04 2.47 -0.82
N ILE A 94 -3.09 3.34 -0.50
CA ILE A 94 -2.07 3.81 -1.45
C ILE A 94 -1.19 2.64 -1.89
N PHE A 95 -0.74 1.77 -0.98
CA PHE A 95 0.08 0.60 -1.33
C PHE A 95 -0.65 -0.33 -2.30
N ARG A 96 -1.93 -0.64 -2.04
CA ARG A 96 -2.78 -1.41 -2.94
C ARG A 96 -2.92 -0.75 -4.31
N LEU A 97 -3.13 0.56 -4.35
CA LEU A 97 -3.21 1.31 -5.61
C LEU A 97 -1.91 1.24 -6.40
N GLN A 98 -0.76 1.35 -5.74
CA GLN A 98 0.55 1.26 -6.39
C GLN A 98 0.81 -0.14 -6.98
N GLN A 99 0.30 -1.21 -6.37
CA GLN A 99 0.33 -2.56 -6.98
C GLN A 99 -0.57 -2.67 -8.21
N ILE A 100 -1.76 -2.04 -8.19
CA ILE A 100 -2.64 -2.02 -9.36
C ILE A 100 -2.00 -1.21 -10.48
N ASP A 101 -1.43 -0.05 -10.18
CA ASP A 101 -0.71 0.79 -11.13
C ASP A 101 0.47 0.04 -11.76
N SER A 102 1.29 -0.65 -10.95
CA SER A 102 2.38 -1.50 -11.44
C SER A 102 1.88 -2.52 -12.49
N LYS A 103 0.74 -3.20 -12.22
CA LYS A 103 0.10 -4.12 -13.18
C LYS A 103 -0.39 -3.41 -14.44
N ILE A 104 -0.92 -2.19 -14.33
CA ILE A 104 -1.33 -1.37 -15.47
C ILE A 104 -0.10 -1.01 -16.31
N SER A 105 0.96 -0.46 -15.72
CA SER A 105 2.19 -0.09 -16.42
C SER A 105 2.80 -1.29 -17.16
N HIS A 106 2.89 -2.45 -16.51
CA HIS A 106 3.41 -3.67 -17.14
C HIS A 106 2.53 -4.25 -18.25
N THR A 107 1.23 -3.92 -18.27
CA THR A 107 0.28 -4.43 -19.27
C THR A 107 0.08 -3.45 -20.43
N VAL A 108 -0.04 -2.16 -20.13
CA VAL A 108 -0.47 -1.10 -21.05
C VAL A 108 0.69 -0.25 -21.53
N CYS A 109 1.63 0.09 -20.66
CA CYS A 109 2.76 0.98 -20.98
C CYS A 109 3.98 0.19 -21.51
N ARG A 110 3.73 -0.80 -22.35
CA ARG A 110 4.77 -1.66 -22.91
C ARG A 110 5.44 -0.98 -24.09
N VAL A 111 6.78 -1.04 -24.11
CA VAL A 111 7.56 -0.54 -25.25
C VAL A 111 7.61 -1.56 -26.39
N ASP A 112 7.43 -2.85 -26.08
CA ASP A 112 7.57 -3.94 -27.04
C ASP A 112 6.26 -4.26 -27.81
N LYS A 113 5.12 -3.69 -27.40
CA LYS A 113 3.81 -3.95 -28.00
C LYS A 113 2.96 -2.70 -28.04
N ASP A 114 2.29 -2.49 -29.17
CA ASP A 114 1.31 -1.42 -29.31
C ASP A 114 0.09 -1.67 -28.40
N VAL A 115 -0.54 -0.59 -27.96
CA VAL A 115 -1.73 -0.61 -27.10
C VAL A 115 -2.88 -1.39 -27.77
N SER A 116 -3.01 -1.33 -29.09
CA SER A 116 -4.01 -2.09 -29.87
C SER A 116 -3.84 -3.61 -29.76
N ALA A 117 -2.64 -4.11 -29.44
CA ALA A 117 -2.37 -5.53 -29.28
C ALA A 117 -2.81 -6.08 -27.89
N ILE A 118 -3.25 -5.20 -26.98
CA ILE A 118 -3.69 -5.60 -25.65
C ILE A 118 -5.05 -6.26 -25.75
N LYS A 119 -5.13 -7.51 -25.28
CA LYS A 119 -6.39 -8.27 -25.27
C LYS A 119 -7.43 -7.56 -24.38
N PRO A 120 -8.68 -7.34 -24.84
CA PRO A 120 -9.70 -6.60 -24.09
C PRO A 120 -9.94 -7.10 -22.66
N HIS A 121 -9.90 -8.42 -22.44
CA HIS A 121 -10.09 -9.00 -21.11
C HIS A 121 -9.03 -8.56 -20.09
N LYS A 122 -7.81 -8.23 -20.53
CA LYS A 122 -6.77 -7.71 -19.63
C LYS A 122 -7.12 -6.32 -19.14
N VAL A 123 -7.60 -5.46 -20.04
CA VAL A 123 -8.07 -4.11 -19.70
C VAL A 123 -9.28 -4.18 -18.78
N ALA A 124 -10.25 -5.04 -19.08
CA ALA A 124 -11.43 -5.25 -18.25
C ALA A 124 -11.05 -5.67 -16.81
N ARG A 125 -10.10 -6.61 -16.67
CA ARG A 125 -9.61 -7.06 -15.36
C ARG A 125 -8.90 -5.95 -14.58
N LEU A 126 -8.10 -5.11 -15.24
CA LEU A 126 -7.43 -3.97 -14.58
C LEU A 126 -8.45 -2.93 -14.11
N ARG A 127 -9.45 -2.63 -14.95
CA ARG A 127 -10.55 -1.74 -14.58
C ARG A 127 -11.34 -2.30 -13.39
N GLN A 128 -11.71 -3.57 -13.43
CA GLN A 128 -12.41 -4.22 -12.32
C GLN A 128 -11.61 -4.11 -11.01
N ALA A 129 -10.30 -4.38 -11.04
CA ALA A 129 -9.45 -4.25 -9.85
C ALA A 129 -9.43 -2.81 -9.28
N LEU A 130 -9.46 -1.78 -10.14
CA LEU A 130 -9.57 -0.39 -9.70
C LEU A 130 -10.92 -0.09 -9.06
N GLU A 131 -12.02 -0.57 -9.65
CA GLU A 131 -13.37 -0.36 -9.08
C GLU A 131 -13.53 -1.09 -7.74
N GLU A 132 -13.06 -2.33 -7.64
CA GLU A 132 -13.05 -3.09 -6.39
C GLU A 132 -12.21 -2.39 -5.31
N TRP A 133 -11.02 -1.90 -5.66
CA TRP A 133 -10.19 -1.13 -4.74
C TRP A 133 -10.89 0.15 -4.27
N LYS A 134 -11.51 0.90 -5.20
CA LYS A 134 -12.23 2.15 -4.90
C LYS A 134 -13.44 1.91 -4.01
N ALA A 135 -14.22 0.87 -4.28
CA ALA A 135 -15.38 0.48 -3.48
C ALA A 135 -14.99 0.05 -2.05
N GLY A 136 -13.76 -0.45 -1.87
CA GLY A 136 -13.22 -0.83 -0.57
C GLY A 136 -12.66 0.33 0.26
N ILE A 137 -12.58 1.56 -0.27
CA ILE A 137 -12.12 2.73 0.49
C ILE A 137 -13.21 3.09 1.51
N PRO A 138 -12.91 3.09 2.82
CA PRO A 138 -13.90 3.44 3.84
C PRO A 138 -14.30 4.91 3.69
N GLN A 139 -15.59 5.19 3.80
CA GLN A 139 -16.10 6.56 3.81
C GLN A 139 -15.90 7.13 5.21
N THR A 140 -15.19 8.26 5.29
CA THR A 140 -15.17 9.08 6.49
C THR A 140 -16.39 9.99 6.46
N ASP A 141 -17.16 10.05 7.54
CA ASP A 141 -18.07 11.18 7.73
C ASP A 141 -17.27 12.49 7.65
N PRO A 142 -17.81 13.56 7.06
CA PRO A 142 -17.14 14.85 7.06
C PRO A 142 -16.77 15.21 8.50
N GLU A 143 -15.47 15.35 8.78
CA GLU A 143 -14.99 15.68 10.11
C GLU A 143 -15.65 16.98 10.57
N ASN A 144 -16.53 16.89 11.56
CA ASN A 144 -17.07 18.05 12.26
C ASN A 144 -16.09 18.59 13.31
N LYS A 145 -14.79 18.34 13.11
CA LYS A 145 -13.70 18.77 13.99
C LYS A 145 -13.01 19.95 13.31
N PRO A 146 -12.80 21.09 14.01
CA PRO A 146 -12.05 22.20 13.44
C PRO A 146 -10.64 21.71 13.09
N HIS A 147 -10.26 21.81 11.81
CA HIS A 147 -8.91 21.47 11.40
C HIS A 147 -7.92 22.36 12.16
N PRO A 148 -6.90 21.79 12.83
CA PRO A 148 -5.95 22.56 13.66
C PRO A 148 -5.08 23.52 12.84
N TYR A 149 -5.16 23.48 11.51
CA TYR A 149 -4.44 24.35 10.57
C TYR A 149 -5.34 25.32 9.80
N LEU A 150 -6.65 25.40 10.12
CA LEU A 150 -7.51 26.48 9.64
C LEU A 150 -7.22 27.73 10.47
N THR A 151 -6.21 28.49 10.07
CA THR A 151 -5.97 29.83 10.62
C THR A 151 -7.07 30.76 10.09
N THR A 152 -8.09 31.02 10.91
CA THR A 152 -9.11 32.06 10.65
C THR A 152 -8.61 33.48 10.91
N ASP A 153 -7.31 33.66 11.21
CA ASP A 153 -6.73 34.93 11.67
C ASP A 153 -6.24 35.86 10.54
N TYR A 154 -6.75 35.70 9.32
CA TYR A 154 -6.54 36.68 8.25
C TYR A 154 -7.81 37.52 8.05
N ILE A 155 -8.07 38.46 8.97
CA ILE A 155 -8.97 39.60 8.76
C ILE A 155 -8.24 40.88 9.14
#